data_AF-A0A8J8KLM3-F1
#
_entry.id   AF-A0A8J8KLM3-F1
#
_cell.length_a   1.000
_cell.length_b   1.000
_cell.length_c   1.000
_cell.angle_alpha   90.00
_cell.angle_beta   90.00
_cell.angle_gamma   90.00
#
_symmetry.space_group_name_H-M   'P 1'
#
loop_
_entity.id
_entity.type
_entity.pdbx_description
1 polymer ?
#
loop_
_entity_poly.entity_id
_entity_poly.type
_entity_poly.pdbx_seq_one_letter_code
_entity_poly.pdbx_strand_id
1 'polypeptide(L)' 'QPFQRLHDGTTRDGLGLGLAIVASIASVHSGTVAAVPRADGGLLVTVSLPALRSALGAP' A
#
# COMPACT_ATOMS: atom_id res chain seq x y z
N GLN A 1 15.88 -8.23 -15.60
CA GLN A 1 14.47 -8.67 -15.50
C GLN A 1 14.04 -8.37 -14.07
N PRO A 2 13.03 -7.53 -13.79
CA PRO A 2 13.13 -6.84 -12.51
C PRO A 2 12.72 -7.70 -11.32
N PHE A 3 11.69 -8.56 -11.35
CA PHE A 3 11.31 -9.28 -10.12
C PHE A 3 10.77 -10.71 -10.36
N GLN A 4 11.37 -11.69 -9.68
CA GLN A 4 10.90 -13.07 -9.55
C GLN A 4 10.74 -13.41 -8.07
N ARG A 5 9.61 -14.01 -7.67
CA ARG A 5 9.43 -14.54 -6.31
C ARG A 5 10.05 -15.93 -6.20
N LEU A 6 10.87 -16.14 -5.17
CA LEU A 6 11.34 -17.45 -4.75
C LEU A 6 10.73 -17.82 -3.40
N HIS A 7 9.90 -18.86 -3.45
CA HIS A 7 9.53 -19.84 -2.42
C HIS A 7 8.85 -19.43 -1.11
N ASP A 8 7.98 -20.37 -0.74
CA ASP A 8 7.23 -20.54 0.50
C ASP A 8 8.04 -20.26 1.76
N GLY A 9 7.45 -19.49 2.67
CA GLY A 9 8.07 -19.17 3.95
C GLY A 9 7.14 -18.32 4.80
N THR A 10 6.23 -18.95 5.50
CA THR A 10 5.44 -18.37 6.61
C THR A 10 6.31 -17.97 7.82
N THR A 11 7.64 -18.00 7.69
CA THR A 11 8.59 -17.48 8.68
C THR A 11 8.97 -16.04 8.31
N ARG A 12 8.27 -15.06 8.90
CA ARG A 12 8.55 -13.63 8.68
C ARG A 12 9.69 -13.16 9.58
N ASP A 13 10.94 -13.45 9.21
CA ASP A 13 12.10 -12.61 9.58
C ASP A 13 12.18 -11.39 8.65
N GLY A 14 11.04 -10.74 8.44
CA GLY A 14 10.98 -9.48 7.72
C GLY A 14 11.18 -8.34 8.71
N LEU A 15 12.03 -7.38 8.38
CA LEU A 15 12.30 -6.17 9.20
C LEU A 15 11.06 -5.28 9.48
N GLY A 16 9.85 -5.71 9.10
CA GLY A 16 8.61 -4.94 9.28
C GLY A 16 8.50 -3.70 8.37
N LEU A 17 9.40 -3.53 7.41
CA LEU A 17 9.54 -2.28 6.65
C LEU A 17 8.45 -2.05 5.60
N GLY A 18 7.65 -3.07 5.24
CA GLY A 18 6.68 -2.99 4.15
C GLY A 18 5.72 -1.80 4.29
N LEU A 19 5.08 -1.63 5.45
CA LEU A 19 4.15 -0.51 5.68
C LEU A 19 4.87 0.83 5.85
N ALA A 20 6.10 0.84 6.40
CA ALA A 20 6.89 2.06 6.52
C ALA A 20 7.25 2.63 5.13
N ILE A 21 7.60 1.77 4.18
CA ILE A 21 7.85 2.16 2.78
C ILE A 21 6.56 2.69 2.13
N VAL A 22 5.43 1.99 2.30
CA VAL A 22 4.13 2.44 1.76
C VAL A 22 3.75 3.81 2.31
N ALA A 23 3.93 4.05 3.62
CA ALA A 23 3.63 5.33 4.24
C ALA A 23 4.49 6.47 3.67
N SER A 24 5.80 6.23 3.48
CA SER A 24 6.71 7.18 2.86
C SER A 24 6.29 7.53 1.43
N ILE A 25 5.99 6.51 0.62
CA ILE A 25 5.53 6.70 -0.76
C ILE A 25 4.21 7.47 -0.79
N ALA A 26 3.20 7.08 0.00
CA ALA A 26 1.91 7.76 0.04
C ALA A 26 2.07 9.24 0.42
N SER A 27 2.91 9.54 1.42
CA SER A 27 3.17 10.91 1.86
C SER A 27 3.79 11.78 0.75
N VAL A 28 4.74 11.26 -0.02
CA VAL A 28 5.33 12.00 -1.15
C VAL A 28 4.28 12.33 -2.23
N HIS A 29 3.25 11.51 -2.35
CA HIS A 29 2.14 11.72 -3.29
C HIS A 29 0.96 12.49 -2.67
N SER A 30 1.16 13.17 -1.52
CA SER A 30 0.09 13.88 -0.80
C SER A 30 -1.10 13.00 -0.42
N GLY A 31 -0.82 11.71 -0.16
CA GLY A 31 -1.79 10.72 0.26
C GLY A 31 -1.54 10.17 1.65
N THR A 32 -2.35 9.20 2.04
CA THR A 32 -2.34 8.57 3.38
C THR A 32 -2.48 7.07 3.28
N VAL A 33 -2.01 6.35 4.31
CA VAL A 33 -2.22 4.90 4.47
C VAL A 33 -2.75 4.59 5.87
N ALA A 34 -3.69 3.65 5.94
CA ALA A 34 -4.19 3.06 7.17
C ALA A 34 -4.15 1.53 7.08
N ALA A 35 -3.81 0.86 8.16
CA ALA A 35 -3.82 -0.60 8.26
C ALA A 35 -4.58 -1.01 9.52
N VAL A 36 -5.65 -1.79 9.36
CA VAL A 36 -6.55 -2.17 10.46
C VAL A 36 -6.80 -3.68 10.40
N PRO A 37 -6.62 -4.42 11.51
CA PRO A 37 -6.97 -5.83 11.56
C PRO A 37 -8.49 -6.00 11.39
N ARG A 38 -8.91 -7.03 10.65
CA ARG A 38 -10.34 -7.32 10.49
C ARG A 38 -10.81 -8.30 11.57
N ALA A 39 -12.06 -8.16 12.00
CA ALA A 39 -12.66 -9.02 13.03
C ALA A 39 -12.64 -10.51 12.66
N ASP A 40 -12.87 -10.83 11.38
CA ASP A 40 -12.85 -12.20 10.86
C ASP A 40 -11.44 -12.71 10.51
N GLY A 41 -10.41 -11.97 10.92
CA GLY A 41 -9.01 -12.23 10.59
C GLY A 41 -8.53 -11.52 9.32
N GLY A 42 -7.20 -11.48 9.16
CA GLY A 42 -6.53 -10.75 8.09
C GLY A 42 -6.38 -9.25 8.37
N LEU A 43 -6.01 -8.51 7.32
CA LEU A 43 -5.64 -7.09 7.41
C LEU A 43 -6.33 -6.31 6.30
N LEU A 44 -7.02 -5.23 6.66
CA LEU A 44 -7.48 -4.22 5.70
C LEU A 44 -6.43 -3.12 5.63
N VAL A 45 -5.90 -2.88 4.43
CA VAL A 45 -5.01 -1.75 4.16
C VAL A 45 -5.72 -0.80 3.21
N THR A 46 -5.86 0.46 3.62
CA THR A 46 -6.47 1.52 2.82
C THR A 46 -5.41 2.54 2.47
N VAL A 47 -5.25 2.80 1.18
CA VAL A 47 -4.38 3.87 0.65
C VAL A 47 -5.26 4.89 -0.03
N SER A 48 -5.12 6.15 0.35
CA SER A 48 -5.85 7.28 -0.24
C SER A 48 -4.85 8.19 -0.92
N LEU A 49 -5.09 8.49 -2.19
CA LEU A 49 -4.28 9.40 -2.99
C LEU A 49 -5.20 10.48 -3.58
N PRO A 50 -4.70 11.72 -3.79
CA PRO A 50 -5.43 12.73 -4.53
C PRO A 50 -5.79 12.21 -5.93
N ALA A 51 -7.05 12.35 -6.32
CA ALA A 51 -7.46 12.03 -7.67
C ALA A 51 -6.95 13.10 -8.63
N LEU A 52 -6.25 12.70 -9.69
CA LEU A 52 -6.05 13.57 -10.84
C LEU A 52 -7.43 13.87 -11.43
N ARG A 53 -7.79 15.14 -11.51
CA ARG A 53 -9.00 15.57 -12.20
C ARG A 53 -8.83 15.18 -13.68
N SER A 54 -9.54 14.15 -14.12
CA SER A 54 -9.60 13.80 -15.54
C SER A 54 -10.27 14.96 -16.27
N ALA A 55 -9.67 15.44 -17.36
CA ALA A 55 -10.19 16.53 -18.19
C ALA A 55 -11.38 16.07 -19.07
N LEU A 56 -12.28 15.23 -18.55
CA LEU A 56 -13.51 14.84 -19.23
C LEU A 56 -14.66 15.61 -18.60
N GLY A 57 -14.86 16.82 -19.11
CA GLY A 57 -15.93 17.72 -18.70
C GLY A 57 -15.64 19.19 -19.03
N ALA A 58 -15.18 19.47 -20.26
CA ALA A 58 -15.33 20.80 -20.83
C ALA A 58 -16.70 20.82 -21.55
N PRO A 59 -17.70 21.59 -21.09
CA PRO A 59 -18.82 21.98 -21.95
C PRO A 59 -18.35 22.96 -23.04
#